data_AF-A0AAN6T987-F1
#
_entry.id   AF-A0AAN6T987-F1
#
_cell.length_a   1.000
_cell.length_b   1.000
_cell.length_c   1.000
_cell.angle_alpha   90.00
_cell.angle_beta   90.00
_cell.angle_gamma   90.00
#
_symmetry.space_group_name_H-M   'P 1'
#
loop_
_entity.id
_entity.type
_entity.pdbx_description
1 polymer ?
#
loop_
_entity_poly.entity_id
_entity_poly.type
_entity_poly.pdbx_seq_one_letter_code
_entity_poly.pdbx_strand_id
1 'polypeptide(L)'
;EFERRTQGKVRLLCLGVESRRFRLLRAQGKVAESEVWEEKSRRKEMAALRKELYGGGVGKEGRLFLDPEWDDVVPIVLQEPEKALAAIAYPHDYAEAMAYLRAVMQAKEYSPRCLRLTEHIIGMNPAHYTVWLYRAANVFALKLPLLDEIKWLNGVAFENLKNYQIWHHRHLLVENYYPSIADDADAIAQFAASEREFLQQILAEDTKNYHVWSYRSYLVGKLGVWGSEEERRAIEAMIDDDVRNNSAWSHRFFLVFSDPAHATPGAGATEPDPKVPQAIIDREVEYAKAKIPLAPQNQSGWNYLRGVLVKGARRLASVEDFVSDFVKGLGEGEDTEDVQSTHALDLLAEIYAENGDKDKADLALRRLGQKWDRIRIGYWEWRRKCLEVNA
;
A
#
# COMPACT_ATOMS: atom_id res chain seq x y z
N GLU A 1 -44.96 -33.74 -15.63
CA GLU A 1 -43.88 -32.77 -15.93
C GLU A 1 -44.33 -31.69 -16.92
N PHE A 2 -44.86 -32.07 -18.08
CA PHE A 2 -45.37 -31.14 -19.09
C PHE A 2 -46.37 -30.11 -18.54
N GLU A 3 -47.40 -30.56 -17.81
CA GLU A 3 -48.42 -29.67 -17.22
C GLU A 3 -47.81 -28.64 -16.25
N ARG A 4 -46.88 -29.08 -15.39
CA ARG A 4 -46.14 -28.22 -14.45
C ARG A 4 -45.35 -27.14 -15.19
N ARG A 5 -44.64 -27.50 -16.26
CA ARG A 5 -43.90 -26.54 -17.10
C ARG A 5 -44.84 -25.57 -17.81
N THR A 6 -46.01 -26.02 -18.27
CA THR A 6 -47.01 -25.16 -18.91
C THR A 6 -47.61 -24.16 -17.92
N GLN A 7 -47.96 -24.59 -16.71
CA GLN A 7 -48.43 -23.70 -15.65
C GLN A 7 -47.38 -22.65 -15.27
N GLY A 8 -46.11 -23.06 -15.13
CA GLY A 8 -45.01 -22.14 -14.86
C GLY A 8 -44.84 -21.07 -15.95
N LYS A 9 -44.98 -21.44 -17.23
CA LYS A 9 -44.93 -20.49 -18.35
C LYS A 9 -46.08 -19.48 -18.32
N VAL A 10 -47.30 -19.93 -18.02
CA VAL A 10 -48.48 -19.05 -17.92
C VAL A 10 -48.31 -18.07 -16.78
N ARG A 11 -47.90 -18.55 -15.59
CA ARG A 11 -47.63 -17.71 -14.42
C ARG A 11 -46.57 -16.66 -14.72
N LEU A 12 -45.44 -17.06 -15.33
CA LEU A 12 -44.38 -16.15 -15.74
C LEU A 12 -44.87 -15.06 -16.70
N LEU A 13 -45.79 -15.40 -17.62
CA LEU A 13 -46.37 -14.44 -18.56
C LEU A 13 -47.29 -13.44 -17.85
N CYS A 14 -48.12 -13.89 -16.90
CA CYS A 14 -48.98 -13.02 -16.08
C CYS A 14 -48.14 -12.03 -15.25
N LEU A 15 -47.15 -12.54 -14.51
CA LEU A 15 -46.23 -11.70 -13.73
C LEU A 15 -45.49 -10.70 -14.63
N GLY A 16 -45.14 -11.11 -15.85
CA GLY A 16 -44.53 -10.23 -16.84
C GLY A 16 -45.42 -9.09 -17.32
N VAL A 17 -46.75 -9.29 -17.39
CA VAL A 17 -47.71 -8.22 -17.71
C VAL A 17 -47.77 -7.20 -16.57
N GLU A 18 -47.86 -7.68 -15.33
CA GLU A 18 -47.88 -6.81 -14.15
C GLU A 18 -46.59 -6.01 -13.99
N SER A 19 -45.42 -6.64 -14.17
CA SER A 19 -44.13 -5.95 -14.12
C SER A 19 -44.01 -4.88 -15.21
N ARG A 20 -44.54 -5.13 -16.43
CA ARG A 20 -44.61 -4.08 -17.47
C ARG A 20 -45.50 -2.92 -17.08
N ARG A 21 -46.67 -3.19 -16.48
CA ARG A 21 -47.56 -2.13 -15.98
C ARG A 21 -46.87 -1.30 -14.90
N PHE A 22 -46.19 -1.95 -13.96
CA PHE A 22 -45.42 -1.28 -12.92
C PHE A 22 -44.37 -0.33 -13.53
N ARG A 23 -43.59 -0.78 -14.52
CA ARG A 23 -42.57 0.07 -15.18
C ARG A 23 -43.18 1.30 -15.84
N LEU A 24 -44.32 1.16 -16.50
CA LEU A 24 -45.02 2.28 -17.12
C LEU A 24 -45.51 3.30 -16.09
N LEU A 25 -46.00 2.84 -14.94
CA LEU A 25 -46.41 3.71 -13.83
C LEU A 25 -45.20 4.39 -13.18
N ARG A 26 -44.10 3.66 -12.98
CA ARG A 26 -42.86 4.17 -12.39
C ARG A 26 -42.24 5.26 -13.24
N ALA A 27 -42.21 5.08 -14.56
CA ALA A 27 -41.74 6.09 -15.51
C ALA A 27 -42.56 7.39 -15.46
N GLN A 28 -43.79 7.36 -14.94
CA GLN A 28 -44.65 8.52 -14.75
C GLN A 28 -44.57 9.12 -13.33
N GLY A 29 -43.73 8.56 -12.44
CA GLY A 29 -43.67 8.96 -11.03
C GLY A 29 -44.90 8.57 -10.20
N LYS A 30 -45.72 7.61 -10.68
CA LYS A 30 -47.01 7.23 -10.08
C LYS A 30 -46.94 5.88 -9.35
N VAL A 31 -45.91 5.67 -8.54
CA VAL A 31 -45.70 4.41 -7.82
C VAL A 31 -45.32 4.71 -6.38
N ALA A 32 -46.02 4.08 -5.44
CA ALA A 32 -45.72 4.14 -4.01
C ALA A 32 -44.58 3.18 -3.61
N GLU A 33 -43.94 3.41 -2.46
CA GLU A 33 -42.87 2.52 -1.97
C GLU A 33 -43.35 1.07 -1.75
N SER A 34 -44.59 0.88 -1.31
CA SER A 34 -45.19 -0.45 -1.16
C SER A 34 -45.26 -1.20 -2.49
N GLU A 35 -45.59 -0.51 -3.57
CA GLU A 35 -45.63 -1.09 -4.91
C GLU A 35 -44.23 -1.45 -5.44
N VAL A 36 -43.19 -0.71 -5.03
CA VAL A 36 -41.78 -1.06 -5.32
C VAL A 36 -41.40 -2.36 -4.62
N TRP A 37 -41.82 -2.54 -3.37
CA TRP A 37 -41.56 -3.78 -2.63
C TRP A 37 -42.30 -4.98 -3.24
N GLU A 38 -43.57 -4.79 -3.64
CA GLU A 38 -44.34 -5.80 -4.37
C GLU A 38 -43.67 -6.18 -5.70
N GLU A 39 -43.17 -5.20 -6.45
CA GLU A 39 -42.43 -5.46 -7.69
C GLU A 39 -41.15 -6.26 -7.43
N LYS A 40 -40.39 -5.96 -6.37
CA LYS A 40 -39.20 -6.73 -6.00
C LYS A 40 -39.56 -8.19 -5.71
N SER A 41 -40.66 -8.44 -5.00
CA SER A 41 -41.18 -9.79 -4.73
C SER A 41 -41.65 -10.49 -6.01
N ARG A 42 -42.37 -9.78 -6.88
CA ARG A 42 -42.82 -10.28 -8.19
C ARG A 42 -41.63 -10.73 -9.04
N ARG A 43 -40.57 -9.92 -9.12
CA ARG A 43 -39.39 -10.24 -9.91
C ARG A 43 -38.63 -11.45 -9.38
N LYS A 44 -38.57 -11.65 -8.05
CA LYS A 44 -37.99 -12.86 -7.45
C LYS A 44 -38.73 -14.12 -7.91
N GLU A 45 -40.06 -14.08 -7.90
CA GLU A 45 -40.89 -15.18 -8.42
C GLU A 45 -40.62 -15.42 -9.92
N MET A 46 -40.57 -14.35 -10.71
CA MET A 46 -40.25 -14.43 -12.14
C MET A 46 -38.86 -15.03 -12.41
N ALA A 47 -37.84 -14.65 -11.63
CA ALA A 47 -36.48 -15.18 -11.73
C ALA A 47 -36.42 -16.67 -11.39
N ALA A 48 -37.09 -17.10 -10.31
CA ALA A 48 -37.17 -18.51 -9.93
C ALA A 48 -37.83 -19.35 -11.04
N LEU A 49 -38.95 -18.88 -11.60
CA LEU A 49 -39.64 -19.54 -12.71
C LEU A 49 -38.77 -19.60 -13.97
N ARG A 50 -38.02 -18.54 -14.28
CA ARG A 50 -37.10 -18.53 -15.43
C ARG A 50 -35.96 -19.52 -15.26
N LYS A 51 -35.39 -19.61 -14.06
CA LYS A 51 -34.32 -20.56 -13.74
C LYS A 51 -34.81 -22.01 -13.90
N GLU A 52 -35.98 -22.33 -13.37
CA GLU A 52 -36.58 -23.67 -13.50
C GLU A 52 -36.91 -24.01 -14.97
N LEU A 53 -37.47 -23.06 -15.71
CA LEU A 53 -37.94 -23.32 -17.08
C LEU A 53 -36.82 -23.31 -18.13
N TYR A 54 -35.81 -22.47 -17.94
CA TYR A 54 -34.85 -22.09 -18.98
C TYR A 54 -33.37 -22.08 -18.54
N GLY A 55 -33.05 -22.39 -17.29
CA GLY A 55 -31.66 -22.51 -16.83
C GLY A 55 -30.95 -21.20 -16.43
N GLY A 56 -31.68 -20.08 -16.33
CA GLY A 56 -31.13 -18.81 -15.82
C GLY A 56 -30.30 -18.00 -16.84
N GLY A 57 -29.48 -17.07 -16.35
CA GLY A 57 -28.55 -16.28 -17.18
C GLY A 57 -28.09 -14.95 -16.55
N VAL A 58 -26.88 -14.52 -16.90
CA VAL A 58 -26.30 -13.24 -16.42
C VAL A 58 -27.19 -12.06 -16.80
N GLY A 59 -27.51 -11.22 -15.82
CA GLY A 59 -28.36 -10.03 -15.99
C GLY A 59 -29.86 -10.31 -16.17
N LYS A 60 -30.33 -11.53 -15.87
CA LYS A 60 -31.74 -11.93 -16.03
C LYS A 60 -32.43 -12.41 -14.75
N GLU A 61 -31.68 -12.54 -13.67
CA GLU A 61 -32.14 -13.10 -12.40
C GLU A 61 -31.39 -12.59 -11.16
N GLY A 62 -30.33 -11.80 -11.34
CA GLY A 62 -29.50 -11.35 -10.24
C GLY A 62 -30.03 -10.09 -9.54
N ARG A 63 -29.35 -9.68 -8.48
CA ARG A 63 -29.80 -8.63 -7.56
C ARG A 63 -30.12 -7.32 -8.28
N LEU A 64 -29.34 -6.93 -9.28
CA LEU A 64 -29.52 -5.66 -9.98
C LEU A 64 -30.71 -5.73 -10.94
N PHE A 65 -30.90 -6.84 -11.66
CA PHE A 65 -32.09 -7.07 -12.49
C PHE A 65 -33.39 -7.04 -11.68
N LEU A 66 -33.35 -7.56 -10.46
CA LEU A 66 -34.50 -7.57 -9.55
C LEU A 66 -34.81 -6.20 -8.95
N ASP A 67 -33.89 -5.24 -9.00
CA ASP A 67 -34.09 -3.91 -8.44
C ASP A 67 -34.67 -2.95 -9.51
N PRO A 68 -35.90 -2.42 -9.33
CA PRO A 68 -36.49 -1.54 -10.33
C PRO A 68 -35.78 -0.17 -10.46
N GLU A 69 -34.83 0.14 -9.58
CA GLU A 69 -33.90 1.27 -9.79
C GLU A 69 -33.03 1.11 -11.04
N TRP A 70 -32.82 -0.11 -11.54
CA TRP A 70 -31.94 -0.40 -12.69
C TRP A 70 -32.70 -0.66 -14.01
N ASP A 71 -34.01 -0.42 -14.04
CA ASP A 71 -34.86 -0.71 -15.21
C ASP A 71 -34.50 0.07 -16.48
N ASP A 72 -33.89 1.24 -16.33
CA ASP A 72 -33.43 2.10 -17.42
C ASP A 72 -32.05 1.68 -17.97
N VAL A 73 -31.36 0.74 -17.30
CA VAL A 73 -30.02 0.29 -17.68
C VAL A 73 -30.10 -1.05 -18.38
N VAL A 74 -29.62 -1.10 -19.63
CA VAL A 74 -29.44 -2.36 -20.36
C VAL A 74 -28.03 -2.90 -20.10
N PRO A 75 -27.88 -4.06 -19.41
CA PRO A 75 -26.56 -4.57 -19.04
C PRO A 75 -25.75 -5.01 -20.27
N ILE A 76 -24.45 -4.71 -20.27
CA ILE A 76 -23.52 -5.09 -21.34
C ILE A 76 -22.76 -6.34 -20.90
N VAL A 77 -23.15 -7.51 -21.37
CA VAL A 77 -22.52 -8.79 -20.98
C VAL A 77 -21.16 -8.94 -21.68
N LEU A 78 -20.15 -9.41 -20.93
CA LEU A 78 -18.83 -9.71 -21.50
C LEU A 78 -18.96 -10.88 -22.48
N GLN A 79 -18.49 -10.68 -23.71
CA GLN A 79 -18.39 -11.74 -24.71
C GLN A 79 -16.92 -12.08 -24.89
N GLU A 80 -16.53 -13.26 -24.43
CA GLU A 80 -15.18 -13.78 -24.64
C GLU A 80 -15.13 -14.57 -25.97
N PRO A 81 -14.02 -14.50 -26.71
CA PRO A 81 -13.87 -15.25 -27.94
C PRO A 81 -13.87 -16.76 -27.68
N GLU A 82 -14.27 -17.52 -28.70
CA GLU A 82 -14.20 -18.98 -28.64
C GLU A 82 -12.74 -19.42 -28.39
N LYS A 83 -12.52 -20.27 -27.37
CA LYS A 83 -11.19 -20.70 -26.87
C LYS A 83 -10.35 -19.58 -26.24
N ALA A 84 -10.99 -18.60 -25.60
CA ALA A 84 -10.29 -17.63 -24.76
C ALA A 84 -9.34 -18.33 -23.77
N LEU A 85 -8.07 -17.92 -23.78
CA LEU A 85 -7.08 -18.41 -22.83
C LEU A 85 -7.35 -17.76 -21.46
N ALA A 86 -7.28 -18.57 -20.39
CA ALA A 86 -7.51 -18.12 -19.01
C ALA A 86 -8.89 -17.48 -18.76
N ALA A 87 -9.93 -17.91 -19.49
CA ALA A 87 -11.31 -17.51 -19.23
C ALA A 87 -11.71 -17.87 -17.79
N ILE A 88 -12.25 -16.91 -17.06
CA ILE A 88 -12.67 -17.09 -15.67
C ILE A 88 -14.15 -17.50 -15.67
N ALA A 89 -14.46 -18.59 -14.99
CA ALA A 89 -15.84 -18.97 -14.70
C ALA A 89 -16.41 -18.05 -13.60
N TYR A 90 -16.78 -16.83 -13.96
CA TYR A 90 -17.24 -15.82 -13.02
C TYR A 90 -18.50 -16.26 -12.27
N PRO A 91 -18.59 -16.02 -10.94
CA PRO A 91 -19.85 -16.11 -10.22
C PRO A 91 -20.92 -15.23 -10.86
N HIS A 92 -22.18 -15.68 -10.85
CA HIS A 92 -23.29 -14.96 -11.50
C HIS A 92 -23.44 -13.51 -11.01
N ASP A 93 -23.23 -13.27 -9.71
CA ASP A 93 -23.33 -11.94 -9.11
C ASP A 93 -22.24 -10.99 -9.64
N TYR A 94 -20.99 -11.46 -9.68
CA TYR A 94 -19.88 -10.67 -10.24
C TYR A 94 -20.09 -10.39 -11.74
N ALA A 95 -20.51 -11.40 -12.51
CA ALA A 95 -20.78 -11.26 -13.93
C ALA A 95 -21.90 -10.25 -14.21
N GLU A 96 -22.97 -10.26 -13.40
CA GLU A 96 -24.07 -9.30 -13.49
C GLU A 96 -23.59 -7.89 -13.12
N ALA A 97 -22.95 -7.72 -11.97
CA ALA A 97 -22.47 -6.42 -11.50
C ALA A 97 -21.53 -5.76 -12.53
N MET A 98 -20.60 -6.54 -13.10
CA MET A 98 -19.72 -6.07 -14.16
C MET A 98 -20.47 -5.71 -15.46
N ALA A 99 -21.59 -6.36 -15.77
CA ALA A 99 -22.39 -6.03 -16.94
C ALA A 99 -23.14 -4.71 -16.81
N TYR A 100 -23.70 -4.44 -15.63
CA TYR A 100 -24.27 -3.14 -15.30
C TYR A 100 -23.19 -2.06 -15.22
N LEU A 101 -22.02 -2.36 -14.64
CA LEU A 101 -20.89 -1.43 -14.57
C LEU A 101 -20.49 -0.94 -15.97
N ARG A 102 -20.31 -1.87 -16.93
CA ARG A 102 -19.98 -1.52 -18.31
C ARG A 102 -21.02 -0.59 -18.93
N ALA A 103 -22.30 -0.82 -18.67
CA ALA A 103 -23.39 0.00 -19.19
C ALA A 103 -23.35 1.44 -18.63
N VAL A 104 -23.26 1.60 -17.31
CA VAL A 104 -23.22 2.94 -16.69
C VAL A 104 -21.93 3.70 -16.98
N MET A 105 -20.81 2.99 -17.11
CA MET A 105 -19.54 3.58 -17.56
C MET A 105 -19.63 4.10 -18.99
N GLN A 106 -20.24 3.34 -19.92
CA GLN A 106 -20.43 3.79 -21.30
C GLN A 106 -21.34 5.01 -21.37
N ALA A 107 -22.39 5.06 -20.54
CA ALA A 107 -23.28 6.22 -20.42
C ALA A 107 -22.65 7.42 -19.69
N LYS A 108 -21.45 7.25 -19.10
CA LYS A 108 -20.81 8.24 -18.21
C LYS A 108 -21.75 8.70 -17.09
N GLU A 109 -22.52 7.79 -16.54
CA GLU A 109 -23.44 8.11 -15.46
C GLU A 109 -22.66 8.31 -14.15
N TYR A 110 -22.94 9.38 -13.41
CA TYR A 110 -22.43 9.58 -12.06
C TYR A 110 -23.61 9.78 -11.11
N SER A 111 -23.84 8.81 -10.21
CA SER A 111 -25.07 8.72 -9.42
C SER A 111 -24.84 7.90 -8.14
N PRO A 112 -25.66 8.10 -7.10
CA PRO A 112 -25.57 7.30 -5.88
C PRO A 112 -25.69 5.78 -6.10
N ARG A 113 -26.43 5.34 -7.13
CA ARG A 113 -26.52 3.91 -7.47
C ARG A 113 -25.23 3.36 -8.07
N CYS A 114 -24.51 4.16 -8.86
CA CYS A 114 -23.19 3.79 -9.37
C CYS A 114 -22.17 3.64 -8.24
N LEU A 115 -22.23 4.49 -7.21
CA LEU A 115 -21.38 4.33 -6.02
C LEU A 115 -21.62 3.00 -5.31
N ARG A 116 -22.88 2.64 -5.03
CA ARG A 116 -23.22 1.34 -4.43
C ARG A 116 -22.77 0.17 -5.30
N LEU A 117 -22.88 0.30 -6.63
CA LEU A 117 -22.40 -0.71 -7.57
C LEU A 117 -20.87 -0.88 -7.48
N THR A 118 -20.12 0.22 -7.48
CA THR A 118 -18.65 0.16 -7.38
C THR A 118 -18.20 -0.44 -6.04
N GLU A 119 -18.86 -0.08 -4.94
CA GLU A 119 -18.60 -0.67 -3.61
C GLU A 119 -18.83 -2.18 -3.62
N HIS A 120 -19.95 -2.64 -4.17
CA HIS A 120 -20.25 -4.08 -4.29
C HIS A 120 -19.19 -4.82 -5.11
N ILE A 121 -18.74 -4.25 -6.23
CA ILE A 121 -17.72 -4.87 -7.07
C ILE A 121 -16.34 -4.86 -6.38
N ILE A 122 -15.99 -3.79 -5.68
CA ILE A 122 -14.74 -3.71 -4.89
C ILE A 122 -14.75 -4.77 -3.78
N GLY A 123 -15.87 -5.01 -3.12
CA GLY A 123 -16.01 -6.08 -2.13
C GLY A 123 -15.80 -7.49 -2.70
N MET A 124 -16.02 -7.70 -4.00
CA MET A 124 -15.73 -8.98 -4.68
C MET A 124 -14.32 -9.04 -5.28
N ASN A 125 -13.83 -7.92 -5.82
CA ASN A 125 -12.53 -7.82 -6.47
C ASN A 125 -11.91 -6.42 -6.23
N PRO A 126 -11.21 -6.24 -5.11
CA PRO A 126 -10.62 -4.95 -4.75
C PRO A 126 -9.42 -4.60 -5.65
N ALA A 127 -8.91 -5.53 -6.46
CA ALA A 127 -7.79 -5.27 -7.38
C ALA A 127 -8.24 -4.66 -8.73
N HIS A 128 -9.55 -4.51 -8.97
CA HIS A 128 -10.05 -4.04 -10.26
C HIS A 128 -9.89 -2.53 -10.45
N TYR A 129 -8.74 -2.11 -10.98
CA TYR A 129 -8.37 -0.68 -11.12
C TYR A 129 -9.39 0.17 -11.88
N THR A 130 -10.04 -0.35 -12.93
CA THR A 130 -11.09 0.38 -13.66
C THR A 130 -12.26 0.80 -12.77
N VAL A 131 -12.65 -0.07 -11.83
CA VAL A 131 -13.75 0.19 -10.89
C VAL A 131 -13.38 1.33 -9.94
N TRP A 132 -12.13 1.34 -9.45
CA TRP A 132 -11.60 2.41 -8.59
C TRP A 132 -11.56 3.76 -9.31
N LEU A 133 -11.07 3.80 -10.55
CA LEU A 133 -11.06 5.03 -11.34
C LEU A 133 -12.48 5.57 -11.57
N TYR A 134 -13.43 4.68 -11.87
CA TYR A 134 -14.83 5.08 -12.05
C TYR A 134 -15.48 5.52 -10.74
N ARG A 135 -15.15 4.87 -9.61
CA ARG A 135 -15.60 5.29 -8.28
C ARG A 135 -15.09 6.69 -7.94
N ALA A 136 -13.81 6.96 -8.12
CA ALA A 136 -13.24 8.30 -7.90
C ALA A 136 -13.95 9.36 -8.75
N ALA A 137 -14.18 9.09 -10.04
CA ALA A 137 -14.94 10.00 -10.91
C ALA A 137 -16.37 10.25 -10.38
N ASN A 138 -17.03 9.22 -9.83
CA ASN A 138 -18.35 9.34 -9.21
C ASN A 138 -18.31 10.23 -7.95
N VAL A 139 -17.38 9.97 -7.04
CA VAL A 139 -17.18 10.73 -5.79
C VAL A 139 -17.00 12.22 -6.10
N PHE A 140 -16.15 12.55 -7.08
CA PHE A 140 -15.86 13.93 -7.45
C PHE A 140 -17.02 14.60 -8.20
N ALA A 141 -17.65 13.89 -9.14
CA ALA A 141 -18.80 14.43 -9.89
C ALA A 141 -20.00 14.74 -8.98
N LEU A 142 -20.23 13.90 -7.97
CA LEU A 142 -21.28 14.08 -6.98
C LEU A 142 -20.91 15.03 -5.85
N LYS A 143 -19.65 15.48 -5.79
CA LYS A 143 -19.11 16.35 -4.73
C LYS A 143 -19.38 15.80 -3.33
N LEU A 144 -19.15 14.49 -3.17
CA LEU A 144 -19.30 13.87 -1.85
C LEU A 144 -18.25 14.40 -0.87
N PRO A 145 -18.55 14.44 0.44
CA PRO A 145 -17.55 14.76 1.45
C PRO A 145 -16.38 13.76 1.39
N LEU A 146 -15.18 14.25 1.06
CA LEU A 146 -14.02 13.39 0.85
C LEU A 146 -13.58 12.66 2.13
N LEU A 147 -13.80 13.27 3.29
CA LEU A 147 -13.52 12.64 4.59
C LEU A 147 -14.42 11.43 4.85
N ASP A 148 -15.66 11.43 4.38
CA ASP A 148 -16.56 10.28 4.51
C ASP A 148 -16.09 9.11 3.62
N GLU A 149 -15.60 9.41 2.41
CA GLU A 149 -15.01 8.42 1.52
C GLU A 149 -13.69 7.87 2.07
N ILE A 150 -12.83 8.71 2.68
CA ILE A 150 -11.63 8.25 3.40
C ILE A 150 -12.01 7.32 4.55
N LYS A 151 -13.05 7.64 5.33
CA LYS A 151 -13.53 6.80 6.42
C LYS A 151 -14.06 5.45 5.91
N TRP A 152 -14.80 5.44 4.81
CA TRP A 152 -15.20 4.19 4.15
C TRP A 152 -13.98 3.38 3.69
N LEU A 153 -13.00 4.04 3.06
CA LEU A 153 -11.79 3.41 2.57
C LEU A 153 -10.95 2.79 3.69
N ASN A 154 -10.96 3.35 4.91
CA ASN A 154 -10.30 2.75 6.06
C ASN A 154 -10.78 1.30 6.29
N GLY A 155 -12.09 1.06 6.24
CA GLY A 155 -12.66 -0.28 6.38
C GLY A 155 -12.19 -1.23 5.27
N VAL A 156 -12.23 -0.77 4.02
CA VAL A 156 -11.78 -1.56 2.86
C VAL A 156 -10.29 -1.91 2.98
N ALA A 157 -9.47 -0.99 3.51
CA ALA A 157 -8.04 -1.19 3.70
C ALA A 157 -7.71 -2.26 4.76
N PHE A 158 -8.44 -2.30 5.88
CA PHE A 158 -8.26 -3.34 6.90
C PHE A 158 -8.60 -4.74 6.38
N GLU A 159 -9.60 -4.84 5.51
CA GLU A 159 -9.96 -6.11 4.87
C GLU A 159 -8.95 -6.54 3.80
N ASN A 160 -8.16 -5.60 3.26
CA ASN A 160 -7.34 -5.80 2.07
C ASN A 160 -5.96 -5.11 2.18
N LEU A 161 -5.16 -5.53 3.15
CA LEU A 161 -3.89 -4.89 3.52
C LEU A 161 -2.89 -4.71 2.35
N LYS A 162 -2.90 -5.61 1.35
CA LYS A 162 -1.94 -5.64 0.23
C LYS A 162 -2.62 -5.39 -1.11
N ASN A 163 -3.05 -4.15 -1.33
CA ASN A 163 -3.76 -3.75 -2.54
C ASN A 163 -3.32 -2.36 -3.04
N TYR A 164 -2.78 -2.28 -4.25
CA TYR A 164 -2.32 -1.02 -4.86
C TYR A 164 -3.44 0.01 -5.05
N GLN A 165 -4.63 -0.44 -5.44
CA GLN A 165 -5.72 0.44 -5.82
C GLN A 165 -6.28 1.20 -4.61
N ILE A 166 -6.31 0.57 -3.43
CA ILE A 166 -6.73 1.23 -2.17
C ILE A 166 -5.81 2.42 -1.85
N TRP A 167 -4.50 2.20 -1.87
CA TRP A 167 -3.53 3.26 -1.57
C TRP A 167 -3.49 4.35 -2.63
N HIS A 168 -3.68 3.98 -3.90
CA HIS A 168 -3.82 4.95 -4.98
C HIS A 168 -5.11 5.78 -4.85
N HIS A 169 -6.25 5.15 -4.51
CA HIS A 169 -7.51 5.86 -4.28
C HIS A 169 -7.38 6.80 -3.08
N ARG A 170 -6.73 6.36 -2.00
CA ARG A 170 -6.43 7.22 -0.84
C ARG A 170 -5.61 8.45 -1.26
N HIS A 171 -4.54 8.26 -2.04
CA HIS A 171 -3.75 9.36 -2.59
C HIS A 171 -4.61 10.33 -3.40
N LEU A 172 -5.50 9.86 -4.27
CA LEU A 172 -6.40 10.74 -5.04
C LEU A 172 -7.32 11.55 -4.13
N LEU A 173 -7.86 10.94 -3.07
CA LEU A 173 -8.72 11.64 -2.11
C LEU A 173 -7.94 12.74 -1.38
N VAL A 174 -6.71 12.46 -0.93
CA VAL A 174 -5.85 13.47 -0.29
C VAL A 174 -5.48 14.60 -1.25
N GLU A 175 -5.13 14.29 -2.50
CA GLU A 175 -4.82 15.31 -3.50
C GLU A 175 -5.99 16.27 -3.75
N ASN A 176 -7.23 15.78 -3.67
CA ASN A 176 -8.43 16.60 -3.88
C ASN A 176 -8.94 17.25 -2.59
N TYR A 177 -8.60 16.71 -1.42
CA TYR A 177 -8.98 17.27 -0.12
C TYR A 177 -8.01 18.37 0.34
N TYR A 178 -6.70 18.17 0.15
CA TYR A 178 -5.67 19.10 0.63
C TYR A 178 -5.89 20.57 0.21
N PRO A 179 -6.29 20.91 -1.04
CA PRO A 179 -6.56 22.30 -1.41
C PRO A 179 -7.61 22.99 -0.55
N SER A 180 -8.52 22.25 0.10
CA SER A 180 -9.54 22.81 0.99
C SER A 180 -9.02 23.18 2.39
N ILE A 181 -7.84 22.68 2.77
CA ILE A 181 -7.20 22.91 4.08
C ILE A 181 -5.81 23.54 3.96
N ALA A 182 -5.33 23.84 2.74
CA ALA A 182 -3.94 24.22 2.48
C ALA A 182 -3.49 25.48 3.23
N ASP A 183 -4.42 26.41 3.49
CA ASP A 183 -4.17 27.66 4.21
C ASP A 183 -4.52 27.59 5.71
N ASP A 184 -4.91 26.41 6.22
CA ASP A 184 -5.32 26.18 7.60
C ASP A 184 -4.38 25.16 8.27
N ALA A 185 -3.42 25.71 9.04
CA ALA A 185 -2.43 24.90 9.74
C ALA A 185 -3.04 23.94 10.77
N ASP A 186 -4.12 24.35 11.44
CA ASP A 186 -4.79 23.51 12.44
C ASP A 186 -5.53 22.35 11.76
N ALA A 187 -6.19 22.61 10.63
CA ALA A 187 -6.83 21.56 9.83
C ALA A 187 -5.80 20.57 9.24
N ILE A 188 -4.65 21.05 8.78
CA ILE A 188 -3.54 20.19 8.32
C ILE A 188 -3.02 19.32 9.48
N ALA A 189 -2.80 19.91 10.66
CA ALA A 189 -2.32 19.17 11.82
C ALA A 189 -3.31 18.10 12.28
N GLN A 190 -4.61 18.42 12.32
CA GLN A 190 -5.68 17.46 12.64
C GLN A 190 -5.74 16.34 11.61
N PHE A 191 -5.67 16.68 10.31
CA PHE A 191 -5.69 15.67 9.26
C PHE A 191 -4.44 14.76 9.33
N ALA A 192 -3.25 15.33 9.51
CA ALA A 192 -2.01 14.58 9.69
C ALA A 192 -2.07 13.64 10.91
N ALA A 193 -2.66 14.07 12.02
CA ALA A 193 -2.85 13.24 13.20
C ALA A 193 -3.79 12.06 12.91
N SER A 194 -4.91 12.31 12.22
CA SER A 194 -5.87 11.26 11.86
C SER A 194 -5.28 10.24 10.88
N GLU A 195 -4.51 10.69 9.88
CA GLU A 195 -3.79 9.80 8.97
C GLU A 195 -2.74 8.98 9.71
N ARG A 196 -1.93 9.61 10.58
CA ARG A 196 -0.92 8.90 11.37
C ARG A 196 -1.54 7.82 12.25
N GLU A 197 -2.64 8.10 12.92
CA GLU A 197 -3.38 7.10 13.73
C GLU A 197 -3.83 5.92 12.87
N PHE A 198 -4.46 6.18 11.72
CA PHE A 198 -4.87 5.13 10.80
C PHE A 198 -3.69 4.29 10.29
N LEU A 199 -2.59 4.93 9.88
CA LEU A 199 -1.40 4.21 9.40
C LEU A 199 -0.75 3.37 10.51
N GLN A 200 -0.75 3.84 11.75
CA GLN A 200 -0.28 3.06 12.90
C GLN A 200 -1.12 1.79 13.09
N GLN A 201 -2.46 1.87 12.96
CA GLN A 201 -3.32 0.70 13.04
C GLN A 201 -3.02 -0.32 11.94
N ILE A 202 -2.82 0.14 10.69
CA ILE A 202 -2.47 -0.76 9.59
C ILE A 202 -1.06 -1.37 9.77
N LEU A 203 -0.09 -0.59 10.26
CA LEU A 203 1.27 -1.07 10.52
C LEU A 203 1.33 -2.01 11.73
N ALA A 204 0.38 -1.96 12.66
CA ALA A 204 0.26 -2.94 13.72
C ALA A 204 -0.07 -4.34 13.16
N GLU A 205 -0.83 -4.43 12.05
CA GLU A 205 -1.14 -5.68 11.37
C GLU A 205 0.02 -6.18 10.47
N ASP A 206 0.71 -5.26 9.77
CA ASP A 206 1.90 -5.57 8.97
C ASP A 206 2.91 -4.42 9.02
N THR A 207 3.87 -4.52 9.96
CA THR A 207 4.88 -3.49 10.24
C THR A 207 5.81 -3.19 9.07
N LYS A 208 5.79 -4.02 8.02
CA LYS A 208 6.66 -3.92 6.84
C LYS A 208 5.86 -3.72 5.55
N ASN A 209 4.58 -3.35 5.64
CA ASN A 209 3.74 -3.10 4.48
C ASN A 209 4.29 -1.94 3.63
N TYR A 210 4.80 -2.28 2.45
CA TYR A 210 5.46 -1.32 1.56
C TYR A 210 4.54 -0.20 1.07
N HIS A 211 3.26 -0.50 0.83
CA HIS A 211 2.31 0.51 0.37
C HIS A 211 2.07 1.58 1.44
N VAL A 212 1.94 1.14 2.70
CA VAL A 212 1.72 2.03 3.85
C VAL A 212 2.92 2.94 4.04
N TRP A 213 4.14 2.39 4.00
CA TRP A 213 5.37 3.17 4.13
C TRP A 213 5.56 4.18 3.00
N SER A 214 5.27 3.78 1.75
CA SER A 214 5.31 4.68 0.60
C SER A 214 4.29 5.82 0.71
N TYR A 215 3.07 5.49 1.13
CA TYR A 215 2.01 6.49 1.36
C TYR A 215 2.35 7.42 2.52
N ARG A 216 2.92 6.91 3.62
CA ARG A 216 3.38 7.70 4.77
C ARG A 216 4.43 8.72 4.35
N SER A 217 5.42 8.33 3.56
CA SER A 217 6.43 9.26 3.00
C SER A 217 5.81 10.33 2.10
N TYR A 218 4.82 9.95 1.27
CA TYR A 218 4.06 10.92 0.48
C TYR A 218 3.35 11.95 1.38
N LEU A 219 2.66 11.51 2.45
CA LEU A 219 1.95 12.40 3.36
C LEU A 219 2.87 13.40 4.05
N VAL A 220 4.07 12.98 4.46
CA VAL A 220 5.07 13.88 5.06
C VAL A 220 5.35 15.06 4.14
N GLY A 221 5.61 14.79 2.86
CA GLY A 221 5.84 15.83 1.87
C GLY A 221 4.58 16.65 1.57
N LYS A 222 3.44 16.00 1.40
CA LYS A 222 2.16 16.64 1.04
C LYS A 222 1.65 17.59 2.12
N LEU A 223 1.78 17.20 3.39
CA LEU A 223 1.30 17.97 4.54
C LEU A 223 2.40 18.84 5.17
N GLY A 224 3.63 18.76 4.68
CA GLY A 224 4.75 19.56 5.18
C GLY A 224 5.20 19.20 6.61
N VAL A 225 4.95 17.97 7.07
CA VAL A 225 5.18 17.55 8.48
C VAL A 225 6.57 16.97 8.75
N TRP A 226 7.58 17.37 7.97
CA TRP A 226 8.96 16.88 8.08
C TRP A 226 9.57 17.00 9.49
N GLY A 227 9.39 18.16 10.12
CA GLY A 227 9.89 18.46 11.47
C GLY A 227 8.94 18.07 12.62
N SER A 228 7.87 17.32 12.36
CA SER A 228 6.90 16.93 13.40
C SER A 228 7.57 16.03 14.45
N GLU A 229 7.54 16.46 15.71
CA GLU A 229 8.01 15.64 16.82
C GLU A 229 7.17 14.36 16.97
N GLU A 230 5.88 14.44 16.70
CA GLU A 230 4.95 13.32 16.77
C GLU A 230 5.32 12.25 15.75
N GLU A 231 5.64 12.65 14.52
CA GLU A 231 6.06 11.71 13.48
C GLU A 231 7.40 11.07 13.81
N ARG A 232 8.39 11.85 14.26
CA ARG A 232 9.67 11.32 14.73
C ARG A 232 9.50 10.33 15.88
N ARG A 233 8.71 10.69 16.91
CA ARG A 233 8.44 9.81 18.07
C ARG A 233 7.72 8.53 17.67
N ALA A 234 6.78 8.61 16.72
CA ALA A 234 6.09 7.42 16.22
C ALA A 234 7.07 6.44 15.54
N ILE A 235 8.05 6.95 14.78
CA ILE A 235 9.06 6.11 14.16
C ILE A 235 10.09 5.57 15.16
N GLU A 236 10.48 6.38 16.15
CA GLU A 236 11.34 5.94 17.25
C GLU A 236 10.70 4.80 18.03
N ALA A 237 9.41 4.90 18.37
CA ALA A 237 8.65 3.83 19.02
C ALA A 237 8.67 2.53 18.19
N MET A 238 8.50 2.62 16.87
CA MET A 238 8.57 1.43 15.99
C MET A 238 9.96 0.78 15.95
N ILE A 239 11.03 1.58 16.05
CA ILE A 239 12.41 1.07 16.14
C ILE A 239 12.69 0.49 17.52
N ASP A 240 12.09 1.04 18.57
CA ASP A 240 12.20 0.54 19.94
C ASP A 240 11.51 -0.81 20.10
N ASP A 241 10.33 -0.97 19.49
CA ASP A 241 9.58 -2.22 19.49
C ASP A 241 10.27 -3.31 18.63
N ASP A 242 10.77 -2.97 17.44
CA ASP A 242 11.59 -3.85 16.60
C ASP A 242 12.77 -3.11 15.98
N VAL A 243 13.93 -3.21 16.62
CA VAL A 243 15.17 -2.59 16.12
C VAL A 243 15.60 -3.14 14.75
N ARG A 244 15.06 -4.29 14.30
CA ARG A 244 15.31 -4.88 12.98
C ARG A 244 14.32 -4.42 11.91
N ASN A 245 13.39 -3.51 12.24
CA ASN A 245 12.44 -2.97 11.28
C ASN A 245 13.12 -1.99 10.31
N ASN A 246 13.66 -2.52 9.21
CA ASN A 246 14.33 -1.73 8.18
C ASN A 246 13.45 -0.64 7.58
N SER A 247 12.12 -0.84 7.53
CA SER A 247 11.20 0.17 7.00
C SER A 247 11.14 1.39 7.91
N ALA A 248 11.14 1.19 9.24
CA ALA A 248 11.20 2.28 10.21
C ALA A 248 12.55 3.03 10.16
N TRP A 249 13.66 2.31 10.05
CA TRP A 249 15.00 2.91 9.84
C TRP A 249 15.07 3.72 8.55
N SER A 250 14.54 3.18 7.45
CA SER A 250 14.48 3.86 6.15
C SER A 250 13.62 5.12 6.22
N HIS A 251 12.46 5.04 6.88
CA HIS A 251 11.58 6.20 7.04
C HIS A 251 12.20 7.26 7.96
N ARG A 252 12.91 6.87 9.03
CA ARG A 252 13.70 7.81 9.85
C ARG A 252 14.74 8.54 8.98
N PHE A 253 15.48 7.81 8.14
CA PHE A 253 16.48 8.40 7.26
C PHE A 253 15.83 9.40 6.29
N PHE A 254 14.68 9.04 5.72
CA PHE A 254 13.89 9.94 4.87
C PHE A 254 13.46 11.21 5.61
N LEU A 255 12.88 11.10 6.82
CA LEU A 255 12.45 12.27 7.62
C LEU A 255 13.61 13.24 7.86
N VAL A 256 14.79 12.72 8.21
CA VAL A 256 15.95 13.54 8.57
C VAL A 256 16.69 14.09 7.35
N PHE A 257 16.89 13.28 6.31
CA PHE A 257 17.76 13.63 5.18
C PHE A 257 17.00 14.03 3.92
N SER A 258 15.68 14.23 4.01
CA SER A 258 14.86 14.77 2.93
C SER A 258 14.02 15.99 3.34
N ASP A 259 14.16 16.49 4.58
CA ASP A 259 13.50 17.72 5.04
C ASP A 259 13.99 18.94 4.23
N PRO A 260 13.12 19.65 3.49
CA PRO A 260 13.49 20.83 2.72
C PRO A 260 14.18 21.95 3.51
N ALA A 261 13.94 22.03 4.83
CA ALA A 261 14.55 23.01 5.72
C ALA A 261 16.08 22.91 5.73
N HIS A 262 16.62 21.70 5.62
CA HIS A 262 18.06 21.45 5.77
C HIS A 262 18.64 20.36 4.88
N ALA A 263 17.87 19.79 3.96
CA ALA A 263 18.35 18.87 2.93
C ALA A 263 18.32 19.52 1.54
N THR A 264 19.23 19.10 0.68
CA THR A 264 19.32 19.54 -0.72
C THR A 264 18.36 18.69 -1.57
N PRO A 265 17.40 19.30 -2.29
CA PRO A 265 16.47 18.56 -3.14
C PRO A 265 17.21 17.72 -4.19
N GLY A 266 16.87 16.43 -4.27
CA GLY A 266 17.44 15.50 -5.25
C GLY A 266 18.83 14.93 -4.89
N ALA A 267 19.42 15.33 -3.75
CA ALA A 267 20.68 14.74 -3.30
C ALA A 267 20.52 13.23 -3.01
N GLY A 268 21.38 12.40 -3.58
CA GLY A 268 21.32 10.95 -3.44
C GLY A 268 21.43 10.50 -1.97
N ALA A 269 20.79 9.36 -1.63
CA ALA A 269 20.88 8.81 -0.28
C ALA A 269 22.31 8.43 0.12
N THR A 270 23.15 8.11 -0.86
CA THR A 270 24.56 7.73 -0.71
C THR A 270 25.52 8.85 -1.15
N GLU A 271 25.08 10.10 -1.07
CA GLU A 271 25.88 11.27 -1.42
C GLU A 271 25.98 12.23 -0.23
N PRO A 272 27.12 12.91 -0.04
CA PRO A 272 27.22 14.00 0.93
C PRO A 272 26.22 15.12 0.66
N ASP A 273 25.70 15.72 1.73
CA ASP A 273 24.82 16.88 1.66
C ASP A 273 25.29 17.96 2.65
N PRO A 274 26.12 18.91 2.20
CA PRO A 274 26.65 19.97 3.06
C PRO A 274 25.59 20.88 3.67
N LYS A 275 24.35 20.86 3.16
CA LYS A 275 23.25 21.65 3.72
C LYS A 275 22.77 21.09 5.07
N VAL A 276 22.99 19.80 5.33
CA VAL A 276 22.59 19.15 6.58
C VAL A 276 23.49 19.62 7.73
N PRO A 277 22.94 20.25 8.79
CA PRO A 277 23.72 20.71 9.94
C PRO A 277 24.49 19.58 10.61
N GLN A 278 25.75 19.86 10.98
CA GLN A 278 26.60 18.89 11.67
C GLN A 278 25.99 18.39 12.99
N ALA A 279 25.24 19.24 13.71
CA ALA A 279 24.52 18.84 14.92
C ALA A 279 23.45 17.76 14.66
N ILE A 280 22.82 17.73 13.48
CA ILE A 280 21.90 16.66 13.07
C ILE A 280 22.70 15.38 12.80
N ILE A 281 23.84 15.48 12.12
CA ILE A 281 24.72 14.33 11.88
C ILE A 281 25.18 13.73 13.22
N ASP A 282 25.65 14.55 14.17
CA ASP A 282 26.07 14.11 15.51
C ASP A 282 24.94 13.36 16.23
N ARG A 283 23.73 13.96 16.25
CA ARG A 283 22.55 13.34 16.86
C ARG A 283 22.25 11.98 16.24
N GLU A 284 22.28 11.87 14.91
CA GLU A 284 21.93 10.62 14.22
C GLU A 284 23.02 9.54 14.32
N VAL A 285 24.30 9.93 14.39
CA VAL A 285 25.39 9.00 14.70
C VAL A 285 25.20 8.40 16.09
N GLU A 286 24.97 9.24 17.10
CA GLU A 286 24.77 8.77 18.47
C GLU A 286 23.47 7.96 18.62
N TYR A 287 22.41 8.32 17.89
CA TYR A 287 21.19 7.49 17.83
C TYR A 287 21.49 6.09 17.29
N ALA A 288 22.22 5.98 16.18
CA ALA A 288 22.59 4.68 15.62
C ALA A 288 23.47 3.86 16.58
N LYS A 289 24.48 4.50 17.18
CA LYS A 289 25.38 3.88 18.17
C LYS A 289 24.64 3.42 19.43
N ALA A 290 23.56 4.08 19.83
CA ALA A 290 22.72 3.65 20.94
C ALA A 290 21.87 2.41 20.60
N LYS A 291 21.42 2.24 19.34
CA LYS A 291 20.54 1.13 18.93
C LYS A 291 21.29 -0.10 18.44
N ILE A 292 22.44 0.04 17.81
CA ILE A 292 23.24 -1.07 17.28
C ILE A 292 23.56 -2.14 18.36
N PRO A 293 23.97 -1.80 19.60
CA PRO A 293 24.25 -2.78 20.65
C PRO A 293 23.05 -3.66 21.04
N LEU A 294 21.82 -3.21 20.80
CA LEU A 294 20.60 -3.98 21.10
C LEU A 294 20.46 -5.21 20.18
N ALA A 295 21.03 -5.14 18.98
CA ALA A 295 21.10 -6.25 18.04
C ALA A 295 22.34 -6.10 17.13
N PRO A 296 23.54 -6.44 17.60
CA PRO A 296 24.78 -6.14 16.88
C PRO A 296 24.85 -6.74 15.46
N GLN A 297 24.25 -7.92 15.25
CA GLN A 297 24.19 -8.58 13.94
C GLN A 297 23.03 -8.09 13.04
N ASN A 298 22.27 -7.07 13.45
CA ASN A 298 21.21 -6.46 12.63
C ASN A 298 21.78 -5.43 11.65
N GLN A 299 21.63 -5.68 10.35
CA GLN A 299 22.17 -4.79 9.32
C GLN A 299 21.56 -3.38 9.30
N SER A 300 20.30 -3.19 9.70
CA SER A 300 19.61 -1.90 9.52
C SER A 300 20.30 -0.75 10.25
N GLY A 301 20.72 -0.95 11.51
CA GLY A 301 21.44 0.08 12.28
C GLY A 301 22.78 0.43 11.65
N TRP A 302 23.53 -0.56 11.14
CA TRP A 302 24.80 -0.34 10.45
C TRP A 302 24.64 0.40 9.13
N ASN A 303 23.66 0.02 8.31
CA ASN A 303 23.36 0.72 7.06
C ASN A 303 22.93 2.17 7.33
N TYR A 304 22.14 2.40 8.39
CA TYR A 304 21.75 3.74 8.81
C TYR A 304 22.97 4.58 9.22
N LEU A 305 23.83 4.04 10.10
CA LEU A 305 25.06 4.71 10.52
C LEU A 305 25.94 5.10 9.31
N ARG A 306 26.15 4.18 8.37
CA ARG A 306 26.91 4.46 7.14
C ARG A 306 26.26 5.58 6.33
N GLY A 307 24.94 5.54 6.14
CA GLY A 307 24.21 6.59 5.42
C GLY A 307 24.36 7.97 6.08
N VAL A 308 24.28 8.03 7.41
CA VAL A 308 24.46 9.29 8.18
C VAL A 308 25.88 9.84 8.00
N LEU A 309 26.90 8.99 8.07
CA LEU A 309 28.30 9.39 7.87
C LEU A 309 28.52 9.95 6.45
N VAL A 310 27.99 9.25 5.44
CA VAL A 310 28.05 9.70 4.05
C VAL A 310 27.38 11.06 3.88
N LYS A 311 26.15 11.23 4.40
CA LYS A 311 25.42 12.51 4.34
C LYS A 311 26.19 13.65 5.00
N GLY A 312 26.86 13.38 6.11
CA GLY A 312 27.69 14.35 6.82
C GLY A 312 29.08 14.60 6.23
N ALA A 313 29.44 13.96 5.10
CA ALA A 313 30.80 13.93 4.56
C ALA A 313 31.85 13.48 5.61
N ARG A 314 31.47 12.59 6.53
CA ARG A 314 32.34 12.12 7.61
C ARG A 314 33.13 10.91 7.18
N ARG A 315 34.41 10.89 7.56
CA ARG A 315 35.29 9.73 7.45
C ARG A 315 34.72 8.54 8.21
N LEU A 316 34.82 7.33 7.66
CA LEU A 316 34.39 6.12 8.34
C LEU A 316 35.23 5.86 9.60
N ALA A 317 36.51 6.24 9.57
CA ALA A 317 37.40 6.13 10.73
C ALA A 317 36.90 6.92 11.96
N SER A 318 35.99 7.89 11.80
CA SER A 318 35.42 8.63 12.93
C SER A 318 34.61 7.77 13.91
N VAL A 319 34.24 6.55 13.52
CA VAL A 319 33.54 5.60 14.39
C VAL A 319 34.36 4.35 14.72
N GLU A 320 35.64 4.30 14.36
CA GLU A 320 36.51 3.11 14.52
C GLU A 320 36.48 2.52 15.93
N ASP A 321 36.61 3.37 16.97
CA ASP A 321 36.57 2.93 18.37
C ASP A 321 35.29 2.16 18.69
N PHE A 322 34.14 2.69 18.25
CA PHE A 322 32.84 2.04 18.47
C PHE A 322 32.69 0.75 17.68
N VAL A 323 33.13 0.72 16.41
CA VAL A 323 32.99 -0.48 15.57
C VAL A 323 33.89 -1.62 16.08
N SER A 324 35.06 -1.27 16.61
CA SER A 324 36.05 -2.23 17.12
C SER A 324 35.54 -3.03 18.34
N ASP A 325 34.60 -2.49 19.12
CA ASP A 325 34.03 -3.19 20.27
C ASP A 325 33.32 -4.52 19.91
N PHE A 326 32.91 -4.68 18.65
CA PHE A 326 32.18 -5.84 18.15
C PHE A 326 33.07 -6.92 17.49
N VAL A 327 34.38 -6.70 17.42
CA VAL A 327 35.35 -7.61 16.77
C VAL A 327 36.58 -7.74 17.65
N LYS A 328 36.83 -8.94 18.19
CA LYS A 328 37.97 -9.22 19.08
C LYS A 328 38.79 -10.41 18.59
N GLY A 329 40.11 -10.35 18.81
CA GLY A 329 41.03 -11.45 18.51
C GLY A 329 41.18 -11.78 17.01
N LEU A 330 40.79 -10.88 16.11
CA LEU A 330 40.80 -11.12 14.66
C LEU A 330 42.20 -11.49 14.17
N GLY A 331 42.38 -12.70 13.65
CA GLY A 331 43.68 -13.18 13.17
C GLY A 331 44.65 -13.70 14.22
N GLU A 332 44.31 -13.69 15.52
CA GLU A 332 45.17 -14.21 16.60
C GLU A 332 45.08 -15.74 16.79
N GLY A 333 44.14 -16.39 16.08
CA GLY A 333 43.89 -17.83 16.13
C GLY A 333 42.40 -18.10 15.83
N GLU A 334 42.06 -19.21 15.18
CA GLU A 334 40.64 -19.45 14.83
C GLU A 334 39.72 -19.56 16.06
N ASP A 335 40.26 -20.03 17.19
CA ASP A 335 39.51 -20.20 18.45
C ASP A 335 39.46 -18.93 19.30
N THR A 336 40.21 -17.87 18.95
CA THR A 336 40.26 -16.60 19.71
C THR A 336 39.43 -15.48 19.08
N GLU A 337 38.96 -15.65 17.84
CA GLU A 337 38.12 -14.66 17.17
C GLU A 337 36.69 -14.64 17.74
N ASP A 338 36.29 -13.49 18.28
CA ASP A 338 34.93 -13.19 18.71
C ASP A 338 34.38 -12.03 17.86
N VAL A 339 33.57 -12.37 16.86
CA VAL A 339 32.91 -11.41 15.96
C VAL A 339 31.42 -11.40 16.29
N GLN A 340 31.00 -10.39 17.02
CA GLN A 340 29.60 -10.19 17.39
C GLN A 340 28.75 -9.65 16.24
N SER A 341 29.41 -9.02 15.25
CA SER A 341 28.75 -8.48 14.07
C SER A 341 29.63 -8.59 12.82
N THR A 342 29.14 -9.32 11.82
CA THR A 342 29.77 -9.34 10.49
C THR A 342 29.65 -8.00 9.76
N HIS A 343 28.67 -7.19 10.12
CA HIS A 343 28.52 -5.83 9.59
C HIS A 343 29.55 -4.87 10.19
N ALA A 344 29.91 -5.04 11.47
CA ALA A 344 31.03 -4.32 12.08
C ALA A 344 32.35 -4.72 11.41
N LEU A 345 32.58 -6.02 11.20
CA LEU A 345 33.79 -6.50 10.51
C LEU A 345 33.92 -5.98 9.07
N ASP A 346 32.81 -5.90 8.33
CA ASP A 346 32.76 -5.28 7.00
C ASP A 346 33.12 -3.79 7.05
N LEU A 347 32.56 -3.06 8.03
CA LEU A 347 32.86 -1.64 8.22
C LEU A 347 34.33 -1.42 8.64
N LEU A 348 34.89 -2.27 9.51
CA LEU A 348 36.31 -2.22 9.86
C LEU A 348 37.22 -2.43 8.65
N ALA A 349 36.87 -3.35 7.74
CA ALA A 349 37.62 -3.52 6.52
C ALA A 349 37.69 -2.23 5.68
N GLU A 350 36.59 -1.48 5.61
CA GLU A 350 36.56 -0.16 4.95
C GLU A 350 37.37 0.89 5.70
N ILE A 351 37.27 0.93 7.03
CA ILE A 351 38.03 1.85 7.88
C ILE A 351 39.54 1.62 7.75
N TYR A 352 39.98 0.36 7.81
CA TYR A 352 41.39 0.00 7.61
C TYR A 352 41.87 0.39 6.21
N ALA A 353 41.05 0.18 5.18
CA ALA A 353 41.37 0.63 3.83
C ALA A 353 41.45 2.17 3.73
N GLU A 354 40.52 2.91 4.35
CA GLU A 354 40.52 4.38 4.41
C GLU A 354 41.76 4.93 5.14
N ASN A 355 42.25 4.22 6.16
CA ASN A 355 43.44 4.56 6.93
C ASN A 355 44.76 4.10 6.25
N GLY A 356 44.69 3.31 5.18
CA GLY A 356 45.87 2.78 4.48
C GLY A 356 46.41 1.46 5.05
N ASP A 357 45.77 0.88 6.06
CA ASP A 357 46.10 -0.41 6.68
C ASP A 357 45.62 -1.59 5.82
N LYS A 358 46.20 -1.74 4.61
CA LYS A 358 45.77 -2.76 3.62
C LYS A 358 45.80 -4.19 4.16
N ASP A 359 46.78 -4.54 4.98
CA ASP A 359 46.91 -5.89 5.53
C ASP A 359 45.76 -6.23 6.50
N LYS A 360 45.36 -5.27 7.34
CA LYS A 360 44.20 -5.45 8.24
C LYS A 360 42.89 -5.48 7.46
N ALA A 361 42.75 -4.62 6.44
CA ALA A 361 41.59 -4.63 5.55
C ALA A 361 41.44 -5.98 4.84
N ASP A 362 42.52 -6.50 4.25
CA ASP A 362 42.52 -7.82 3.60
C ASP A 362 42.22 -8.95 4.59
N LEU A 363 42.80 -8.92 5.78
CA LEU A 363 42.53 -9.89 6.84
C LEU A 363 41.03 -9.92 7.21
N ALA A 364 40.42 -8.76 7.44
CA ALA A 364 39.00 -8.65 7.76
C ALA A 364 38.10 -9.22 6.65
N LEU A 365 38.34 -8.84 5.39
CA LEU A 365 37.58 -9.36 4.24
C LEU A 365 37.79 -10.87 4.05
N ARG A 366 39.01 -11.36 4.28
CA ARG A 366 39.33 -12.79 4.21
C ARG A 366 38.57 -13.58 5.28
N ARG A 367 38.53 -13.07 6.51
CA ARG A 367 37.79 -13.71 7.63
C ARG A 367 36.28 -13.67 7.42
N LEU A 368 35.73 -12.61 6.81
CA LEU A 368 34.34 -12.59 6.34
C LEU A 368 34.07 -13.74 5.36
N GLY A 369 34.87 -13.88 4.31
CA GLY A 369 34.66 -14.94 3.31
C GLY A 369 34.89 -16.37 3.82
N GLN A 370 35.86 -16.58 4.72
CA GLN A 370 36.27 -17.92 5.14
C GLN A 370 35.48 -18.45 6.33
N LYS A 371 35.07 -17.58 7.26
CA LYS A 371 34.46 -18.01 8.54
C LYS A 371 33.11 -17.36 8.79
N TRP A 372 33.06 -16.04 8.80
CA TRP A 372 31.94 -15.31 9.41
C TRP A 372 30.74 -15.06 8.48
N ASP A 373 30.96 -15.04 7.17
CA ASP A 373 29.94 -14.72 6.17
C ASP A 373 30.20 -15.41 4.82
N ARG A 374 30.36 -16.73 4.90
CA ARG A 374 30.79 -17.59 3.79
C ARG A 374 29.86 -17.57 2.57
N ILE A 375 28.57 -17.26 2.78
CA ILE A 375 27.59 -17.17 1.69
C ILE A 375 27.96 -16.08 0.67
N ARG A 376 28.71 -15.05 1.08
CA ARG A 376 29.20 -13.95 0.25
C ARG A 376 30.69 -14.07 -0.07
N ILE A 377 31.31 -15.24 0.03
CA ILE A 377 32.76 -15.42 -0.22
C ILE A 377 33.23 -14.79 -1.55
N GLY A 378 32.49 -14.97 -2.64
CA GLY A 378 32.84 -14.37 -3.94
C GLY A 378 32.80 -12.84 -3.94
N TYR A 379 31.88 -12.23 -3.16
CA TYR A 379 31.83 -10.78 -2.97
C TYR A 379 33.03 -10.29 -2.16
N TRP A 380 33.40 -11.00 -1.10
CA TRP A 380 34.56 -10.65 -0.28
C TRP A 380 35.88 -10.80 -1.05
N GLU A 381 36.03 -11.86 -1.85
CA GLU A 381 37.19 -12.02 -2.75
C GLU A 381 37.27 -10.91 -3.79
N TRP A 382 36.15 -10.49 -4.37
CA TRP A 382 36.11 -9.33 -5.26
C TRP A 382 36.55 -8.05 -4.54
N ARG A 383 36.03 -7.78 -3.33
CA ARG A 383 36.43 -6.62 -2.53
C ARG A 383 37.92 -6.62 -2.19
N ARG A 384 38.50 -7.78 -1.89
CA ARG A 384 39.95 -7.93 -1.63
C ARG A 384 40.78 -7.51 -2.85
N LYS A 385 40.40 -7.95 -4.05
CA LYS A 385 41.06 -7.53 -5.31
C LYS A 385 40.99 -6.01 -5.51
N CYS A 386 39.91 -5.36 -5.09
CA CYS A 386 39.80 -3.89 -5.18
C CYS A 386 40.79 -3.13 -4.27
N LEU A 387 41.33 -3.75 -3.21
CA LEU A 387 42.37 -3.15 -2.37
C LEU A 387 43.72 -3.01 -3.12
N GLU A 388 43.95 -3.89 -4.11
CA GLU A 388 45.17 -3.93 -4.93
C GLU A 388 45.12 -2.95 -6.11
N VAL A 389 43.93 -2.71 -6.68
CA VAL A 389 43.73 -1.88 -7.89
C VAL A 389 43.76 -0.37 -7.60
N ASN A 390 43.41 0.05 -6.38
CA ASN A 390 43.44 1.46 -5.96
C ASN A 390 44.82 1.87 -5.38
N ALA A 391 45.91 1.23 -5.81
CA ALA A 391 47.28 1.47 -5.35
C ALA A 391 48.04 2.48 -6.21
#